data_AF-A0AA42H4X0-F1
#
_entry.id   AF-A0AA42H4X0-F1
#
_cell.length_a   1.000
_cell.length_b   1.000
_cell.length_c   1.000
_cell.angle_alpha   90.00
_cell.angle_beta   90.00
_cell.angle_gamma   90.00
#
_symmetry.space_group_name_H-M   'P 1'
#
loop_
_entity.id
_entity.type
_entity.pdbx_description
1 polymer ?
#
loop_
_entity_poly.entity_id
_entity_poly.type
_entity_poly.pdbx_seq_one_letter_code
_entity_poly.pdbx_strand_id
1 'polypeptide(L)'
;MTSGIHHITLITRKVQANVDFYVGFLGLRIVKQTGGFEDAEQLHLFYGDRTGTPGSLVTFLVWEDGSRGRVGHGQVGEIALAIDRTAIGFWLERALRYHVPSEGPVQEFGEPVLRLRDPDGVIVKLVGCDLAANDAWESEGIPAAFAVRRLRAATVLSETPEQTARFIERHFGFRSVAKEGTIERLLSDSGDAIDVRDAGGFWPGIPGTGIADHVAFRAADAGEVERGEKELSKLNSSAVNVHDRKYFTSLYVREPAGTLFEFATDAPGFTIDEPVEELGKFLFVPPGNEEKADAIRVRMPQFALPGEERVIYRDLPFIHRIHQPEDADGSTLVLLHGTGGNENDLMPFARKVAPRATLLGVRGRSTEEGIQRWFRRFDLKRFDQADIRFEAEAFQAFVEGAVAAYGIDPGRTAFIGNSNGANLLAAFMRLHPHVVRTAILLRGQEVLEEQPEGADLSDASVLLMKGASDPFGDEAGTLEKVLREDGAALAVSTVAAGHALIDEDIRIASDWLRDKI
;
A
#
# COMPACT_ATOMS: atom_id res chain seq x y z
N MET A 1 -10.00 -27.82 -20.01
CA MET A 1 -10.39 -26.48 -19.55
C MET A 1 -9.77 -25.47 -20.51
N THR A 2 -10.44 -24.33 -20.68
CA THR A 2 -10.00 -23.30 -21.63
C THR A 2 -8.82 -22.53 -21.03
N SER A 3 -7.65 -22.62 -21.66
CA SER A 3 -6.48 -21.82 -21.28
C SER A 3 -6.76 -20.33 -21.42
N GLY A 4 -6.09 -19.50 -20.63
CA GLY A 4 -6.27 -18.05 -20.65
C GLY A 4 -5.53 -17.37 -19.52
N ILE A 5 -5.65 -16.04 -19.47
CA ILE A 5 -5.15 -15.26 -18.34
C ILE A 5 -6.11 -15.46 -17.17
N HIS A 6 -5.60 -15.66 -15.97
CA HIS A 6 -6.39 -15.71 -14.75
C HIS A 6 -6.50 -14.31 -14.13
N HIS A 7 -5.36 -13.66 -13.89
CA HIS A 7 -5.28 -12.32 -13.34
C HIS A 7 -3.93 -11.69 -13.64
N ILE A 8 -3.81 -10.37 -13.44
CA ILE A 8 -2.53 -9.66 -13.48
C ILE A 8 -2.38 -8.87 -12.19
N THR A 9 -1.23 -8.98 -11.53
CA THR A 9 -0.96 -8.30 -10.27
C THR A 9 0.06 -7.18 -10.49
N LEU A 10 -0.26 -5.99 -10.00
CA LEU A 10 0.55 -4.79 -10.09
C LEU A 10 0.81 -4.20 -8.70
N ILE A 11 1.67 -3.17 -8.65
CA ILE A 11 2.04 -2.51 -7.39
C ILE A 11 1.67 -1.04 -7.50
N THR A 12 0.81 -0.57 -6.59
CA THR A 12 0.39 0.84 -6.54
C THR A 12 1.02 1.59 -5.37
N ARG A 13 1.32 2.88 -5.56
CA ARG A 13 1.84 3.75 -4.50
C ARG A 13 0.76 4.39 -3.62
N LYS A 14 -0.42 4.64 -4.18
CA LYS A 14 -1.47 5.45 -3.55
C LYS A 14 -2.82 4.79 -3.76
N VAL A 15 -3.34 4.14 -2.72
CA VAL A 15 -4.58 3.37 -2.79
C VAL A 15 -5.76 4.19 -3.27
N GLN A 16 -5.92 5.44 -2.80
CA GLN A 16 -7.06 6.25 -3.22
C GLN A 16 -6.99 6.63 -4.70
N ALA A 17 -5.82 6.99 -5.21
CA ALA A 17 -5.65 7.30 -6.63
C ALA A 17 -5.88 6.05 -7.49
N ASN A 18 -5.43 4.88 -7.03
CA ASN A 18 -5.68 3.60 -7.66
C ASN A 18 -7.19 3.29 -7.74
N VAL A 19 -7.93 3.40 -6.63
CA VAL A 19 -9.38 3.20 -6.59
C VAL A 19 -10.12 4.20 -7.48
N ASP A 20 -9.72 5.48 -7.46
CA ASP A 20 -10.29 6.51 -8.33
C ASP A 20 -10.15 6.14 -9.82
N PHE A 21 -9.04 5.52 -10.20
CA PHE A 21 -8.80 5.08 -11.57
C PHE A 21 -9.53 3.77 -11.92
N TYR A 22 -9.31 2.70 -11.16
CA TYR A 22 -9.83 1.37 -11.51
C TYR A 22 -11.33 1.23 -11.26
N VAL A 23 -11.87 1.87 -10.22
CA VAL A 23 -13.33 1.91 -9.95
C VAL A 23 -13.95 3.14 -10.60
N GLY A 24 -13.46 4.35 -10.30
CA GLY A 24 -14.09 5.58 -10.74
C GLY A 24 -14.00 5.81 -12.26
N PHE A 25 -12.79 5.69 -12.81
CA PHE A 25 -12.57 5.94 -14.24
C PHE A 25 -12.92 4.73 -15.12
N LEU A 26 -12.36 3.55 -14.83
CA LEU A 26 -12.57 2.32 -15.61
C LEU A 26 -13.89 1.60 -15.30
N GLY A 27 -14.49 1.87 -14.15
CA GLY A 27 -15.76 1.24 -13.77
C GLY A 27 -15.65 -0.23 -13.36
N LEU A 28 -14.47 -0.71 -12.98
CA LEU A 28 -14.32 -2.07 -12.46
C LEU A 28 -14.89 -2.16 -11.05
N ARG A 29 -15.24 -3.38 -10.63
CA ARG A 29 -15.72 -3.66 -9.28
C ARG A 29 -14.56 -4.07 -8.38
N ILE A 30 -14.47 -3.53 -7.16
CA ILE A 30 -13.66 -4.18 -6.11
C ILE A 30 -14.38 -5.45 -5.69
N VAL A 31 -13.76 -6.60 -5.94
CA VAL A 31 -14.33 -7.92 -5.63
C VAL A 31 -13.71 -8.56 -4.39
N LYS A 32 -12.54 -8.06 -3.95
CA LYS A 32 -11.93 -8.46 -2.68
C LYS A 32 -10.98 -7.40 -2.14
N GLN A 33 -10.95 -7.27 -0.82
CA GLN A 33 -9.91 -6.58 -0.08
C GLN A 33 -9.30 -7.58 0.90
N THR A 34 -7.98 -7.74 0.91
CA THR A 34 -7.31 -8.66 1.83
C THR A 34 -5.97 -8.13 2.28
N GLY A 35 -5.51 -8.54 3.47
CA GLY A 35 -4.08 -8.53 3.76
C GLY A 35 -3.35 -9.54 2.86
N GLY A 36 -2.10 -9.27 2.52
CA GLY A 36 -1.26 -10.20 1.76
C GLY A 36 -1.04 -11.49 2.54
N PHE A 37 -1.03 -12.62 1.85
CA PHE A 37 -0.76 -13.91 2.50
C PHE A 37 0.71 -14.08 2.94
N GLU A 38 1.64 -13.36 2.32
CA GLU A 38 3.05 -13.28 2.74
C GLU A 38 3.27 -12.18 3.80
N ASP A 39 2.53 -11.08 3.68
CA ASP A 39 2.54 -9.97 4.62
C ASP A 39 1.10 -9.49 4.86
N ALA A 40 0.54 -9.88 6.02
CA ALA A 40 -0.84 -9.57 6.37
C ALA A 40 -1.10 -8.08 6.59
N GLU A 41 -0.05 -7.25 6.70
CA GLU A 41 -0.14 -5.79 6.84
C GLU A 41 -0.09 -5.05 5.49
N GLN A 42 0.14 -5.78 4.38
CA GLN A 42 0.07 -5.23 3.03
C GLN A 42 -1.34 -5.37 2.47
N LEU A 43 -2.01 -4.26 2.15
CA LEU A 43 -3.31 -4.28 1.50
C LEU A 43 -3.17 -4.82 0.06
N HIS A 44 -4.02 -5.77 -0.29
CA HIS A 44 -4.14 -6.36 -1.61
C HIS A 44 -5.58 -6.18 -2.10
N LEU A 45 -5.74 -5.40 -3.18
CA LEU A 45 -7.03 -5.12 -3.80
C LEU A 45 -7.22 -5.93 -5.08
N PHE A 46 -8.42 -6.47 -5.25
CA PHE A 46 -8.81 -7.21 -6.45
C PHE A 46 -9.93 -6.46 -7.16
N TYR A 47 -9.67 -6.06 -8.40
CA TYR A 47 -10.66 -5.46 -9.30
C TYR A 47 -11.06 -6.45 -10.36
N GLY A 48 -12.34 -6.49 -10.72
CA GLY A 48 -12.81 -7.39 -11.77
C GLY A 48 -14.21 -7.06 -12.24
N ASP A 49 -14.83 -8.08 -12.82
CA ASP A 49 -16.22 -8.06 -13.23
C ASP A 49 -17.16 -8.31 -12.04
N ARG A 50 -18.44 -8.66 -12.28
CA ARG A 50 -19.46 -8.72 -11.22
C ARG A 50 -19.11 -9.70 -10.11
N THR A 51 -18.50 -10.84 -10.42
CA THR A 51 -18.17 -11.91 -9.46
C THR A 51 -16.66 -12.13 -9.31
N GLY A 52 -15.84 -11.38 -10.05
CA GLY A 52 -14.39 -11.51 -10.02
C GLY A 52 -13.92 -12.77 -10.74
N THR A 53 -14.47 -13.04 -11.92
CA THR A 53 -14.17 -14.26 -12.67
C THR A 53 -12.70 -14.31 -13.14
N PRO A 54 -12.09 -15.50 -13.25
CA PRO A 54 -10.78 -15.66 -13.90
C PRO A 54 -10.76 -15.07 -15.31
N GLY A 55 -9.77 -14.24 -15.58
CA GLY A 55 -9.63 -13.47 -16.83
C GLY A 55 -10.27 -12.08 -16.78
N SER A 56 -10.96 -11.70 -15.70
CA SER A 56 -11.41 -10.32 -15.50
C SER A 56 -10.50 -9.52 -14.55
N LEU A 57 -9.60 -10.20 -13.84
CA LEU A 57 -8.99 -9.68 -12.61
C LEU A 57 -7.72 -8.87 -12.83
N VAL A 58 -7.73 -7.62 -12.36
CA VAL A 58 -6.53 -6.80 -12.17
C VAL A 58 -6.37 -6.59 -10.67
N THR A 59 -5.22 -6.91 -10.11
CA THR A 59 -4.99 -6.88 -8.66
C THR A 59 -3.81 -5.98 -8.31
N PHE A 60 -3.81 -5.44 -7.09
CA PHE A 60 -2.82 -4.48 -6.64
C PHE A 60 -2.30 -4.79 -5.25
N LEU A 61 -0.99 -4.98 -5.13
CA LEU A 61 -0.27 -4.85 -3.88
C LEU A 61 -0.08 -3.36 -3.59
N VAL A 62 -0.62 -2.89 -2.46
CA VAL A 62 -0.57 -1.48 -2.08
C VAL A 62 0.70 -1.22 -1.28
N TRP A 63 1.70 -0.62 -1.95
CA TRP A 63 2.93 -0.17 -1.31
C TRP A 63 2.79 1.33 -1.04
N GLU A 64 1.96 1.66 -0.04
CA GLU A 64 1.55 3.03 0.22
C GLU A 64 2.77 3.92 0.55
N ASP A 65 3.03 4.94 -0.28
CA ASP A 65 4.26 5.74 -0.26
C ASP A 65 5.58 4.95 -0.43
N GLY A 66 5.51 3.81 -1.10
CA GLY A 66 6.67 3.02 -1.52
C GLY A 66 7.46 3.69 -2.65
N SER A 67 8.73 3.31 -2.75
CA SER A 67 9.63 3.76 -3.82
C SER A 67 9.12 3.36 -5.20
N ARG A 68 9.37 4.22 -6.19
CA ARG A 68 8.99 3.94 -7.59
C ARG A 68 9.86 2.85 -8.17
N GLY A 69 9.22 1.90 -8.85
CA GLY A 69 9.89 0.91 -9.67
C GLY A 69 10.39 1.49 -10.99
N ARG A 70 11.00 0.64 -11.81
CA ARG A 70 11.37 0.97 -13.18
C ARG A 70 10.98 -0.17 -14.10
N VAL A 71 10.13 0.10 -15.07
CA VAL A 71 9.78 -0.87 -16.11
C VAL A 71 11.03 -1.22 -16.94
N GLY A 72 11.26 -2.50 -17.15
CA GLY A 72 12.37 -3.03 -17.96
C GLY A 72 12.12 -4.48 -18.36
N HIS A 73 13.13 -5.13 -18.96
CA HIS A 73 12.99 -6.55 -19.30
C HIS A 73 12.87 -7.43 -18.04
N GLY A 74 12.26 -8.61 -18.19
CA GLY A 74 11.92 -9.51 -17.10
C GLY A 74 10.64 -9.11 -16.33
N GLN A 75 9.77 -8.32 -16.95
CA GLN A 75 8.53 -7.81 -16.35
C GLN A 75 7.41 -7.73 -17.40
N VAL A 76 6.16 -7.65 -16.93
CA VAL A 76 5.04 -7.20 -17.75
C VAL A 76 5.10 -5.66 -17.84
N GLY A 77 5.14 -5.13 -19.07
CA GLY A 77 5.25 -3.68 -19.32
C GLY A 77 3.92 -2.99 -19.62
N GLU A 78 2.92 -3.72 -20.10
CA GLU A 78 1.59 -3.20 -20.42
C GLU A 78 0.52 -4.24 -20.10
N ILE A 79 -0.66 -3.80 -19.65
CA ILE A 79 -1.85 -4.64 -19.55
C ILE A 79 -2.90 -4.17 -20.55
N ALA A 80 -3.80 -5.05 -20.97
CA ALA A 80 -4.86 -4.73 -21.91
C ALA A 80 -6.21 -5.26 -21.44
N LEU A 81 -7.23 -4.42 -21.57
CA LEU A 81 -8.62 -4.69 -21.24
C LEU A 81 -9.47 -4.66 -22.51
N ALA A 82 -10.32 -5.66 -22.68
CA ALA A 82 -11.26 -5.76 -23.80
C ALA A 82 -12.44 -4.80 -23.58
N ILE A 83 -12.78 -4.04 -24.60
CA ILE A 83 -13.99 -3.22 -24.72
C ILE A 83 -14.67 -3.52 -26.04
N ASP A 84 -15.92 -3.09 -26.21
CA ASP A 84 -16.57 -3.15 -27.51
C ASP A 84 -15.78 -2.34 -28.56
N ARG A 85 -15.69 -2.82 -29.80
CA ARG A 85 -15.02 -2.11 -30.90
C ARG A 85 -15.58 -0.69 -31.10
N THR A 86 -16.88 -0.49 -30.87
CA THR A 86 -17.54 0.81 -31.01
C THR A 86 -17.30 1.75 -29.83
N ALA A 87 -16.76 1.26 -28.71
CA ALA A 87 -16.59 2.03 -27.48
C ALA A 87 -15.32 2.91 -27.46
N ILE A 88 -14.39 2.78 -28.42
CA ILE A 88 -13.12 3.53 -28.44
C ILE A 88 -13.35 5.05 -28.35
N GLY A 89 -14.34 5.58 -29.09
CA GLY A 89 -14.67 7.00 -29.06
C GLY A 89 -15.19 7.47 -27.69
N PHE A 90 -16.03 6.67 -27.05
CA PHE A 90 -16.53 6.93 -25.69
C PHE A 90 -15.36 7.01 -24.69
N TRP A 91 -14.43 6.05 -24.74
CA TRP A 91 -13.29 6.00 -23.83
C TRP A 91 -12.30 7.14 -24.05
N LEU A 92 -12.07 7.54 -25.30
CA LEU A 92 -11.24 8.72 -25.61
C LEU A 92 -11.86 10.00 -25.05
N GLU A 93 -13.17 10.21 -25.25
CA GLU A 93 -13.87 11.38 -24.69
C GLU A 93 -13.84 11.36 -23.16
N ARG A 94 -14.05 10.19 -22.55
CA ARG A 94 -13.98 10.00 -21.10
C ARG A 94 -12.56 10.32 -20.58
N ALA A 95 -11.51 9.82 -21.22
CA ALA A 95 -10.13 10.10 -20.84
C ALA A 95 -9.84 11.61 -20.84
N LEU A 96 -10.28 12.33 -21.88
CA LEU A 96 -10.15 13.79 -21.96
C LEU A 96 -10.91 14.50 -20.84
N ARG A 97 -12.14 14.08 -20.54
CA ARG A 97 -12.99 14.68 -19.50
C ARG A 97 -12.41 14.52 -18.10
N TYR A 98 -11.82 13.36 -17.80
CA TYR A 98 -11.22 13.04 -16.50
C TYR A 98 -9.72 13.35 -16.44
N HIS A 99 -9.16 13.97 -17.49
CA HIS A 99 -7.73 14.29 -17.60
C HIS A 99 -6.81 13.07 -17.43
N VAL A 100 -7.26 11.89 -17.86
CA VAL A 100 -6.44 10.68 -17.91
C VAL A 100 -5.51 10.78 -19.13
N PRO A 101 -4.17 10.69 -18.96
CA PRO A 101 -3.25 10.72 -20.08
C PRO A 101 -3.53 9.55 -21.03
N SER A 102 -3.73 9.87 -22.31
CA SER A 102 -4.07 8.88 -23.33
C SER A 102 -3.28 9.06 -24.63
N GLU A 103 -2.95 7.95 -25.29
CA GLU A 103 -2.28 7.91 -26.59
C GLU A 103 -3.06 7.00 -27.57
N GLY A 104 -3.19 7.42 -28.83
CA GLY A 104 -3.98 6.71 -29.84
C GLY A 104 -5.34 7.37 -30.15
N PRO A 105 -6.28 6.67 -30.79
CA PRO A 105 -6.25 5.23 -31.07
C PRO A 105 -5.28 4.83 -32.19
N VAL A 106 -4.69 3.64 -32.08
CA VAL A 106 -3.85 3.00 -33.11
C VAL A 106 -4.38 1.60 -33.44
N GLN A 107 -3.90 0.98 -34.52
CA GLN A 107 -4.19 -0.42 -34.84
C GLN A 107 -3.03 -1.30 -34.39
N GLU A 108 -3.33 -2.37 -33.66
CA GLU A 108 -2.39 -3.43 -33.29
C GLU A 108 -3.03 -4.77 -33.59
N PHE A 109 -2.39 -5.60 -34.43
CA PHE A 109 -2.93 -6.90 -34.82
C PHE A 109 -4.39 -6.83 -35.33
N GLY A 110 -4.75 -5.72 -36.00
CA GLY A 110 -6.10 -5.47 -36.54
C GLY A 110 -7.16 -5.08 -35.49
N GLU A 111 -6.76 -4.81 -34.25
CA GLU A 111 -7.62 -4.31 -33.18
C GLU A 111 -7.34 -2.81 -32.92
N PRO A 112 -8.37 -1.95 -32.82
CA PRO A 112 -8.18 -0.57 -32.37
C PRO A 112 -7.81 -0.53 -30.88
N VAL A 113 -6.76 0.23 -30.55
CA VAL A 113 -6.19 0.33 -29.20
C VAL A 113 -6.07 1.78 -28.77
N LEU A 114 -6.61 2.10 -27.59
CA LEU A 114 -6.34 3.33 -26.86
C LEU A 114 -5.43 3.01 -25.67
N ARG A 115 -4.27 3.67 -25.54
CA ARG A 115 -3.41 3.55 -24.37
C ARG A 115 -3.77 4.60 -23.35
N LEU A 116 -3.87 4.20 -22.09
CA LEU A 116 -4.03 5.07 -20.94
C LEU A 116 -2.82 4.94 -20.03
N ARG A 117 -2.56 5.96 -19.21
CA ARG A 117 -1.64 5.85 -18.07
C ARG A 117 -2.43 5.92 -16.78
N ASP A 118 -2.27 4.91 -15.94
CA ASP A 118 -2.81 4.95 -14.58
C ASP A 118 -2.01 5.94 -13.70
N PRO A 119 -2.46 6.21 -12.46
CA PRO A 119 -1.81 7.17 -11.56
C PRO A 119 -0.34 6.85 -11.22
N ASP A 120 0.05 5.58 -11.28
CA ASP A 120 1.42 5.14 -11.02
C ASP A 120 2.29 5.10 -12.30
N GLY A 121 1.66 5.29 -13.47
CA GLY A 121 2.27 5.36 -14.79
C GLY A 121 2.22 4.06 -15.59
N VAL A 122 1.51 3.04 -15.11
CA VAL A 122 1.27 1.78 -15.82
C VAL A 122 0.49 2.05 -17.10
N ILE A 123 0.91 1.41 -18.19
CA ILE A 123 0.17 1.47 -19.45
C ILE A 123 -1.00 0.48 -19.41
N VAL A 124 -2.21 1.02 -19.46
CA VAL A 124 -3.46 0.25 -19.54
C VAL A 124 -4.07 0.46 -20.94
N LYS A 125 -4.06 -0.58 -21.76
CA LYS A 125 -4.65 -0.58 -23.10
C LYS A 125 -6.14 -0.89 -23.02
N LEU A 126 -6.97 -0.09 -23.68
CA LEU A 126 -8.34 -0.44 -24.01
C LEU A 126 -8.38 -0.91 -25.46
N VAL A 127 -8.71 -2.19 -25.65
CA VAL A 127 -8.67 -2.86 -26.95
C VAL A 127 -10.09 -3.15 -27.41
N GLY A 128 -10.49 -2.56 -28.53
CA GLY A 128 -11.78 -2.84 -29.15
C GLY A 128 -11.77 -4.19 -29.84
N CYS A 129 -12.49 -5.18 -29.30
CA CYS A 129 -12.55 -6.52 -29.88
C CYS A 129 -13.89 -7.22 -29.61
N ASP A 130 -14.07 -8.40 -30.22
CA ASP A 130 -15.31 -9.19 -30.14
C ASP A 130 -15.26 -10.23 -29.01
N LEU A 131 -14.52 -9.95 -27.93
CA LEU A 131 -14.55 -10.76 -26.72
C LEU A 131 -15.72 -10.31 -25.84
N ALA A 132 -16.54 -11.28 -25.41
CA ALA A 132 -17.63 -11.04 -24.48
C ALA A 132 -17.10 -10.93 -23.04
N ALA A 133 -17.81 -10.20 -22.17
CA ALA A 133 -17.56 -10.23 -20.74
C ALA A 133 -17.89 -11.63 -20.17
N ASN A 134 -17.17 -12.03 -19.13
CA ASN A 134 -17.45 -13.29 -18.43
C ASN A 134 -18.71 -13.15 -17.56
N ASP A 135 -18.76 -12.13 -16.70
CA ASP A 135 -19.92 -11.76 -15.90
C ASP A 135 -20.04 -10.23 -15.77
N ALA A 136 -20.76 -9.60 -16.70
CA ALA A 136 -20.76 -8.14 -16.87
C ALA A 136 -21.12 -7.38 -15.58
N TRP A 137 -20.33 -6.34 -15.31
CA TRP A 137 -20.57 -5.38 -14.23
C TRP A 137 -21.01 -4.04 -14.79
N GLU A 138 -22.06 -3.47 -14.20
CA GLU A 138 -22.54 -2.13 -14.54
C GLU A 138 -22.00 -1.14 -13.51
N SER A 139 -21.34 -0.09 -14.00
CA SER A 139 -20.82 1.00 -13.18
C SER A 139 -21.50 2.30 -13.55
N GLU A 140 -21.71 3.16 -12.57
CA GLU A 140 -22.36 4.45 -12.76
C GLU A 140 -21.56 5.32 -13.75
N GLY A 141 -22.26 5.99 -14.67
CA GLY A 141 -21.63 6.86 -15.66
C GLY A 141 -20.91 6.14 -16.80
N ILE A 142 -21.03 4.81 -16.91
CA ILE A 142 -20.55 4.02 -18.06
C ILE A 142 -21.71 3.16 -18.59
N PRO A 143 -22.19 3.39 -19.83
CA PRO A 143 -23.20 2.53 -20.43
C PRO A 143 -22.74 1.07 -20.49
N ALA A 144 -23.61 0.11 -20.16
CA ALA A 144 -23.27 -1.32 -20.15
C ALA A 144 -22.64 -1.81 -21.48
N ALA A 145 -23.07 -1.25 -22.62
CA ALA A 145 -22.51 -1.57 -23.93
C ALA A 145 -21.03 -1.16 -24.11
N PHE A 146 -20.56 -0.18 -23.33
CA PHE A 146 -19.21 0.38 -23.41
C PHE A 146 -18.33 0.01 -22.22
N ALA A 147 -18.85 -0.75 -21.26
CA ALA A 147 -18.12 -1.21 -20.08
C ALA A 147 -16.90 -2.06 -20.48
N VAL A 148 -15.87 -2.05 -19.62
CA VAL A 148 -14.77 -3.01 -19.70
C VAL A 148 -15.33 -4.42 -19.53
N ARG A 149 -14.90 -5.33 -20.39
CA ARG A 149 -15.46 -6.69 -20.46
C ARG A 149 -14.63 -7.71 -19.69
N ARG A 150 -13.31 -7.70 -19.87
CA ARG A 150 -12.33 -8.62 -19.28
C ARG A 150 -10.91 -8.22 -19.66
N LEU A 151 -9.89 -8.94 -19.18
CA LEU A 151 -8.54 -8.88 -19.71
C LEU A 151 -8.52 -9.32 -21.18
N ARG A 152 -7.76 -8.58 -21.99
CA ARG A 152 -7.48 -8.91 -23.38
C ARG A 152 -6.08 -9.49 -23.54
N ALA A 153 -5.10 -8.86 -22.91
CA ALA A 153 -3.69 -9.20 -23.08
C ALA A 153 -2.78 -8.71 -21.96
N ALA A 154 -1.58 -9.26 -21.89
CA ALA A 154 -0.43 -8.67 -21.20
C ALA A 154 0.76 -8.60 -22.18
N THR A 155 1.58 -7.55 -22.08
CA THR A 155 2.81 -7.42 -22.87
C THR A 155 4.02 -7.69 -21.99
N VAL A 156 4.74 -8.79 -22.26
CA VAL A 156 5.96 -9.19 -21.55
C VAL A 156 7.18 -8.61 -22.26
N LEU A 157 8.06 -7.95 -21.52
CA LEU A 157 9.32 -7.41 -22.02
C LEU A 157 10.42 -8.46 -21.81
N SER A 158 10.85 -9.12 -22.88
CA SER A 158 11.80 -10.23 -22.80
C SER A 158 13.11 -9.92 -23.49
N GLU A 159 14.23 -10.20 -22.84
CA GLU A 159 15.56 -10.19 -23.46
C GLU A 159 15.86 -11.48 -24.26
N THR A 160 15.03 -12.52 -24.10
CA THR A 160 15.12 -13.79 -24.84
C THR A 160 13.75 -14.19 -25.40
N PRO A 161 13.18 -13.38 -26.31
CA PRO A 161 11.76 -13.46 -26.69
C PRO A 161 11.35 -14.85 -27.24
N GLU A 162 12.20 -15.53 -28.02
CA GLU A 162 11.89 -16.87 -28.51
C GLU A 162 11.82 -17.92 -27.38
N GLN A 163 12.62 -17.75 -26.32
CA GLN A 163 12.60 -18.66 -25.17
C GLN A 163 11.36 -18.42 -24.31
N THR A 164 11.03 -17.15 -24.07
CA THR A 164 9.79 -16.75 -23.38
C THR A 164 8.56 -17.28 -24.11
N ALA A 165 8.45 -17.06 -25.43
CA ALA A 165 7.32 -17.53 -26.23
C ALA A 165 7.17 -19.07 -26.13
N ARG A 166 8.24 -19.83 -26.36
CA ARG A 166 8.21 -21.31 -26.25
C ARG A 166 7.86 -21.79 -24.86
N PHE A 167 8.32 -21.09 -23.82
CA PHE A 167 7.98 -21.42 -22.43
C PHE A 167 6.47 -21.26 -22.20
N ILE A 168 5.88 -20.16 -22.70
CA ILE A 168 4.44 -19.92 -22.62
C ILE A 168 3.66 -21.02 -23.36
N GLU A 169 4.06 -21.35 -24.59
CA GLU A 169 3.38 -22.38 -25.40
C GLU A 169 3.42 -23.75 -24.74
N ARG A 170 4.58 -24.13 -24.18
CA ARG A 170 4.79 -25.46 -23.61
C ARG A 170 4.02 -25.68 -22.31
N HIS A 171 3.87 -24.64 -21.49
CA HIS A 171 3.43 -24.79 -20.10
C HIS A 171 2.05 -24.18 -19.80
N PHE A 172 1.60 -23.20 -20.58
CA PHE A 172 0.39 -22.42 -20.25
C PHE A 172 -0.69 -22.45 -21.34
N GLY A 173 -0.50 -23.24 -22.41
CA GLY A 173 -1.54 -23.51 -23.40
C GLY A 173 -1.87 -22.34 -24.31
N PHE A 174 -0.89 -21.48 -24.62
CA PHE A 174 -1.00 -20.48 -25.68
C PHE A 174 -0.30 -20.96 -26.96
N ARG A 175 -0.57 -20.30 -28.09
CA ARG A 175 0.07 -20.57 -29.38
C ARG A 175 0.43 -19.28 -30.08
N SER A 176 1.61 -19.17 -30.66
CA SER A 176 2.00 -18.06 -31.53
C SER A 176 1.07 -17.98 -32.75
N VAL A 177 0.54 -16.79 -33.03
CA VAL A 177 -0.41 -16.58 -34.15
C VAL A 177 0.00 -15.46 -35.10
N ALA A 178 0.78 -14.49 -34.63
CA ALA A 178 1.17 -13.33 -35.42
C ALA A 178 2.45 -12.70 -34.86
N LYS A 179 3.19 -12.01 -35.72
CA LYS A 179 4.33 -11.19 -35.35
C LYS A 179 4.27 -9.86 -36.10
N GLU A 180 4.23 -8.76 -35.36
CA GLU A 180 4.24 -7.39 -35.90
C GLU A 180 5.41 -6.62 -35.30
N GLY A 181 6.37 -6.24 -36.13
CA GLY A 181 7.60 -5.58 -35.68
C GLY A 181 8.37 -6.45 -34.67
N THR A 182 8.58 -5.91 -33.47
CA THR A 182 9.31 -6.56 -32.38
C THR A 182 8.41 -7.34 -31.42
N ILE A 183 7.13 -7.53 -31.76
CA ILE A 183 6.13 -8.15 -30.88
C ILE A 183 5.61 -9.43 -31.53
N GLU A 184 5.75 -10.54 -30.81
CA GLU A 184 5.12 -11.82 -31.14
C GLU A 184 3.88 -12.02 -30.26
N ARG A 185 2.72 -12.24 -30.88
CA ARG A 185 1.45 -12.45 -30.19
C ARG A 185 1.13 -13.93 -30.08
N LEU A 186 0.92 -14.38 -28.86
CA LEU A 186 0.42 -15.71 -28.54
C LEU A 186 -1.03 -15.63 -28.09
N LEU A 187 -1.89 -16.55 -28.53
CA LEU A 187 -3.30 -16.64 -28.11
C LEU A 187 -3.59 -17.93 -27.35
N SER A 188 -4.43 -17.81 -26.31
CA SER A 188 -5.01 -18.93 -25.58
C SER A 188 -6.28 -19.46 -26.26
N ASP A 189 -6.84 -20.56 -25.74
CA ASP A 189 -8.14 -21.08 -26.17
C ASP A 189 -9.30 -20.15 -25.79
N SER A 190 -9.16 -19.32 -24.74
CA SER A 190 -10.15 -18.30 -24.35
C SER A 190 -10.12 -17.08 -25.29
N GLY A 191 -9.10 -16.95 -26.13
CA GLY A 191 -8.85 -15.79 -26.98
C GLY A 191 -8.06 -14.68 -26.31
N ASP A 192 -7.55 -14.86 -25.08
CA ASP A 192 -6.64 -13.91 -24.42
C ASP A 192 -5.25 -13.95 -25.09
N ALA A 193 -4.52 -12.84 -25.03
CA ALA A 193 -3.22 -12.70 -25.66
C ALA A 193 -2.08 -12.53 -24.65
N ILE A 194 -0.92 -13.11 -24.96
CA ILE A 194 0.35 -12.64 -24.39
C ILE A 194 1.20 -12.12 -25.55
N ASP A 195 1.53 -10.84 -25.48
CA ASP A 195 2.39 -10.18 -26.44
C ASP A 195 3.83 -10.20 -25.91
N VAL A 196 4.71 -11.00 -26.52
CA VAL A 196 6.12 -11.04 -26.15
C VAL A 196 6.86 -10.01 -27.00
N ARG A 197 7.35 -8.95 -26.35
CA ARG A 197 8.13 -7.90 -26.99
C ARG A 197 9.61 -8.16 -26.78
N ASP A 198 10.35 -8.16 -27.89
CA ASP A 198 11.82 -8.14 -27.86
C ASP A 198 12.32 -6.85 -27.21
N ALA A 199 12.94 -7.00 -26.05
CA ALA A 199 13.56 -5.95 -25.25
C ALA A 199 15.08 -6.17 -25.12
N GLY A 200 15.69 -6.90 -26.05
CA GLY A 200 17.13 -7.14 -26.10
C GLY A 200 17.93 -5.83 -26.08
N GLY A 201 18.92 -5.74 -25.19
CA GLY A 201 19.76 -4.55 -25.03
C GLY A 201 19.11 -3.39 -24.24
N PHE A 202 17.91 -3.59 -23.68
CA PHE A 202 17.28 -2.64 -22.76
C PHE A 202 17.67 -2.89 -21.30
N TRP A 203 17.32 -1.99 -20.39
CA TRP A 203 17.65 -2.13 -18.96
C TRP A 203 16.73 -3.14 -18.27
N PRO A 204 17.23 -3.87 -17.25
CA PRO A 204 16.38 -4.74 -16.43
C PRO A 204 15.40 -3.92 -15.61
N GLY A 205 14.24 -4.52 -15.37
CA GLY A 205 13.23 -4.00 -14.47
C GLY A 205 13.74 -3.86 -13.03
N ILE A 206 13.21 -2.87 -12.30
CA ILE A 206 13.43 -2.70 -10.87
C ILE A 206 12.09 -2.77 -10.15
N PRO A 207 11.92 -3.63 -9.13
CA PRO A 207 10.72 -3.69 -8.31
C PRO A 207 10.37 -2.36 -7.65
N GLY A 208 9.09 -2.08 -7.47
CA GLY A 208 8.59 -0.87 -6.83
C GLY A 208 7.18 -0.51 -7.29
N THR A 209 6.70 0.67 -6.92
CA THR A 209 5.38 1.15 -7.35
C THR A 209 5.37 1.49 -8.85
N GLY A 210 4.25 1.22 -9.53
CA GLY A 210 4.07 1.47 -10.96
C GLY A 210 4.63 0.38 -11.88
N ILE A 211 4.90 -0.82 -11.36
CA ILE A 211 5.28 -2.00 -12.15
C ILE A 211 4.29 -3.15 -11.94
N ALA A 212 4.25 -4.08 -12.89
CA ALA A 212 3.57 -5.35 -12.70
C ALA A 212 4.46 -6.34 -11.95
N ASP A 213 3.90 -7.03 -10.96
CA ASP A 213 4.59 -8.07 -10.19
C ASP A 213 4.61 -9.39 -10.97
N HIS A 214 3.45 -9.84 -11.45
CA HIS A 214 3.31 -11.06 -12.24
C HIS A 214 2.04 -11.07 -13.12
N VAL A 215 2.02 -12.03 -14.05
CA VAL A 215 0.82 -12.45 -14.79
C VAL A 215 0.51 -13.90 -14.45
N ALA A 216 -0.77 -14.18 -14.16
CA ALA A 216 -1.26 -15.50 -13.83
C ALA A 216 -2.04 -16.13 -14.98
N PHE A 217 -1.89 -17.43 -15.17
CA PHE A 217 -2.55 -18.25 -16.18
C PHE A 217 -3.50 -19.24 -15.52
N ARG A 218 -4.59 -19.58 -16.21
CA ARG A 218 -5.66 -20.45 -15.67
C ARG A 218 -5.25 -21.91 -15.66
N ALA A 219 -5.42 -22.57 -14.52
CA ALA A 219 -5.23 -24.01 -14.31
C ALA A 219 -6.57 -24.71 -13.97
N ALA A 220 -6.81 -25.86 -14.61
CA ALA A 220 -7.75 -26.92 -14.26
C ALA A 220 -8.38 -26.86 -12.88
N ASP A 221 -7.50 -27.25 -11.99
CA ASP A 221 -7.71 -27.74 -10.67
C ASP A 221 -6.33 -27.84 -10.02
N ALA A 222 -6.31 -28.14 -8.72
CA ALA A 222 -5.08 -28.33 -7.98
C ALA A 222 -4.19 -29.45 -8.58
N GLY A 223 -4.79 -30.48 -9.18
CA GLY A 223 -4.05 -31.56 -9.83
C GLY A 223 -3.26 -31.11 -11.06
N GLU A 224 -3.77 -30.12 -11.81
CA GLU A 224 -3.02 -29.49 -12.90
C GLU A 224 -1.88 -28.62 -12.38
N VAL A 225 -2.09 -27.87 -11.30
CA VAL A 225 -1.05 -27.09 -10.63
C VAL A 225 0.08 -28.00 -10.14
N GLU A 226 -0.23 -29.12 -9.46
CA GLU A 226 0.75 -30.12 -9.01
C GLU A 226 1.52 -30.77 -10.16
N ARG A 227 0.86 -31.03 -11.29
CA ARG A 227 1.57 -31.53 -12.50
C ARG A 227 2.51 -30.46 -13.05
N GLY A 228 2.06 -29.20 -13.12
CA GLY A 228 2.86 -28.06 -13.50
C GLY A 228 4.09 -27.90 -12.63
N GLU A 229 3.93 -27.97 -11.30
CA GLU A 229 5.01 -27.93 -10.31
C GLU A 229 6.06 -29.00 -10.60
N LYS A 230 5.64 -30.26 -10.79
CA LYS A 230 6.54 -31.38 -11.07
C LYS A 230 7.30 -31.22 -12.39
N GLU A 231 6.65 -30.71 -13.44
CA GLU A 231 7.32 -30.49 -14.74
C GLU A 231 8.27 -29.31 -14.71
N LEU A 232 7.87 -28.19 -14.09
CA LEU A 232 8.70 -26.98 -14.00
C LEU A 232 9.89 -27.17 -13.06
N SER A 233 9.72 -27.92 -11.97
CA SER A 233 10.82 -28.24 -11.05
C SER A 233 11.95 -29.02 -11.72
N LYS A 234 11.66 -29.82 -12.76
CA LYS A 234 12.71 -30.53 -13.52
C LYS A 234 13.64 -29.59 -14.30
N LEU A 235 13.20 -28.36 -14.56
CA LEU A 235 14.01 -27.38 -15.28
C LEU A 235 15.13 -26.80 -14.40
N ASN A 236 14.99 -26.85 -13.07
CA ASN A 236 15.93 -26.27 -12.10
C ASN A 236 16.34 -24.81 -12.42
N SER A 237 15.47 -24.05 -13.09
CA SER A 237 15.75 -22.70 -13.57
C SER A 237 15.42 -21.61 -12.54
N SER A 238 14.45 -21.86 -11.67
CA SER A 238 14.06 -20.96 -10.58
C SER A 238 13.33 -21.72 -9.47
N ALA A 239 13.10 -21.06 -8.34
CA ALA A 239 12.23 -21.58 -7.29
C ALA A 239 10.80 -21.73 -7.81
N VAL A 240 10.17 -22.86 -7.46
CA VAL A 240 8.80 -23.22 -7.84
C VAL A 240 8.03 -23.36 -6.55
N ASN A 241 7.06 -22.47 -6.30
CA ASN A 241 6.36 -22.40 -5.02
C ASN A 241 4.85 -22.55 -5.24
N VAL A 242 4.23 -23.50 -4.53
CA VAL A 242 2.77 -23.69 -4.51
C VAL A 242 2.20 -23.05 -3.24
N HIS A 243 1.14 -22.25 -3.38
CA HIS A 243 0.45 -21.60 -2.28
C HIS A 243 -1.06 -21.81 -2.39
N ASP A 244 -1.72 -22.11 -1.27
CA ASP A 244 -3.17 -21.99 -1.14
C ASP A 244 -3.51 -20.54 -0.75
N ARG A 245 -4.11 -19.79 -1.67
CA ARG A 245 -4.50 -18.39 -1.46
C ARG A 245 -5.97 -18.27 -1.06
N LYS A 246 -6.61 -19.36 -0.61
CA LYS A 246 -8.04 -19.50 -0.27
C LYS A 246 -8.98 -19.38 -1.47
N TYR A 247 -8.80 -18.37 -2.32
CA TYR A 247 -9.61 -18.08 -3.50
C TYR A 247 -9.19 -18.90 -4.72
N PHE A 248 -7.92 -19.30 -4.76
CA PHE A 248 -7.31 -20.13 -5.79
C PHE A 248 -6.01 -20.76 -5.24
N THR A 249 -5.58 -21.85 -5.85
CA THR A 249 -4.25 -22.45 -5.64
C THR A 249 -3.30 -21.90 -6.70
N SER A 250 -2.17 -21.37 -6.26
CA SER A 250 -1.19 -20.67 -7.10
C SER A 250 0.13 -21.43 -7.17
N LEU A 251 0.73 -21.48 -8.35
CA LEU A 251 2.12 -21.90 -8.55
C LEU A 251 2.92 -20.78 -9.20
N TYR A 252 4.00 -20.34 -8.56
CA TYR A 252 4.87 -19.29 -9.09
C TYR A 252 6.14 -19.87 -9.73
N VAL A 253 6.54 -19.34 -10.88
CA VAL A 253 7.78 -19.70 -11.58
C VAL A 253 8.32 -18.50 -12.36
N ARG A 254 9.65 -18.36 -12.45
CA ARG A 254 10.26 -17.39 -13.37
C ARG A 254 10.54 -18.03 -14.73
N GLU A 255 10.07 -17.38 -15.79
CA GLU A 255 10.39 -17.76 -17.18
C GLU A 255 11.84 -17.36 -17.54
N PRO A 256 12.39 -17.83 -18.68
CA PRO A 256 13.80 -17.63 -19.04
C PRO A 256 14.33 -16.19 -19.00
N ALA A 257 13.51 -15.17 -19.31
CA ALA A 257 13.91 -13.75 -19.22
C ALA A 257 13.63 -13.12 -17.84
N GLY A 258 13.21 -13.91 -16.85
CA GLY A 258 13.08 -13.51 -15.45
C GLY A 258 11.68 -13.04 -15.03
N THR A 259 10.73 -12.91 -15.96
CA THR A 259 9.35 -12.51 -15.65
C THR A 259 8.70 -13.53 -14.71
N LEU A 260 8.02 -13.05 -13.67
CA LEU A 260 7.30 -13.92 -12.75
C LEU A 260 5.95 -14.30 -13.37
N PHE A 261 5.74 -15.59 -13.58
CA PHE A 261 4.49 -16.17 -14.02
C PHE A 261 3.85 -16.96 -12.88
N GLU A 262 2.52 -16.98 -12.88
CA GLU A 262 1.72 -17.77 -11.96
C GLU A 262 0.81 -18.73 -12.74
N PHE A 263 0.56 -19.92 -12.17
CA PHE A 263 -0.47 -20.85 -12.62
C PHE A 263 -1.51 -21.01 -11.51
N ALA A 264 -2.73 -20.54 -11.75
CA ALA A 264 -3.76 -20.34 -10.73
C ALA A 264 -5.05 -21.09 -11.08
N THR A 265 -5.63 -21.79 -10.10
CA THR A 265 -6.91 -22.49 -10.29
C THR A 265 -8.10 -21.54 -10.39
N ASP A 266 -9.05 -21.82 -11.29
CA ASP A 266 -10.25 -20.98 -11.43
C ASP A 266 -11.15 -20.95 -10.17
N ALA A 267 -11.17 -22.07 -9.43
CA ALA A 267 -11.98 -22.28 -8.24
C ALA A 267 -11.11 -22.25 -6.97
N PRO A 268 -11.70 -21.94 -5.80
CA PRO A 268 -13.13 -21.74 -5.54
C PRO A 268 -13.69 -20.34 -5.88
N GLY A 269 -12.85 -19.32 -6.08
CA GLY A 269 -13.27 -17.94 -6.35
C GLY A 269 -13.69 -17.16 -5.09
N PHE A 270 -14.06 -15.89 -5.28
CA PHE A 270 -14.27 -14.94 -4.18
C PHE A 270 -15.60 -15.10 -3.43
N THR A 271 -16.55 -15.87 -3.98
CA THR A 271 -17.86 -16.08 -3.36
C THR A 271 -17.87 -17.14 -2.26
N ILE A 272 -16.70 -17.74 -1.97
CA ILE A 272 -16.57 -18.74 -0.90
C ILE A 272 -16.75 -18.14 0.50
N ASP A 273 -16.43 -16.84 0.68
CA ASP A 273 -16.48 -16.15 1.97
C ASP A 273 -17.28 -14.83 1.98
N GLU A 274 -17.70 -14.33 0.81
CA GLU A 274 -18.56 -13.16 0.69
C GLU A 274 -19.66 -13.42 -0.35
N PRO A 275 -20.95 -13.11 -0.07
CA PRO A 275 -21.99 -13.16 -1.09
C PRO A 275 -21.76 -12.10 -2.16
N VAL A 276 -22.31 -12.30 -3.36
CA VAL A 276 -22.06 -11.46 -4.54
C VAL A 276 -22.36 -9.98 -4.27
N GLU A 277 -23.36 -9.67 -3.46
CA GLU A 277 -23.77 -8.29 -3.12
C GLU A 277 -22.79 -7.58 -2.17
N GLU A 278 -21.98 -8.34 -1.44
CA GLU A 278 -21.06 -7.85 -0.42
C GLU A 278 -19.59 -7.99 -0.83
N LEU A 279 -19.29 -8.58 -2.00
CA LEU A 279 -17.93 -8.73 -2.50
C LEU A 279 -17.15 -7.42 -2.43
N GLY A 280 -15.97 -7.50 -1.83
CA GLY A 280 -15.02 -6.39 -1.76
C GLY A 280 -15.36 -5.32 -0.73
N LYS A 281 -16.34 -5.53 0.16
CA LYS A 281 -16.67 -4.57 1.23
C LYS A 281 -15.87 -4.78 2.51
N PHE A 282 -15.41 -6.00 2.78
CA PHE A 282 -14.72 -6.32 4.02
C PHE A 282 -13.25 -6.61 3.77
N LEU A 283 -12.40 -6.12 4.67
CA LEU A 283 -11.01 -6.54 4.73
C LEU A 283 -10.93 -7.98 5.28
N PHE A 284 -10.50 -8.90 4.43
CA PHE A 284 -10.10 -10.24 4.84
C PHE A 284 -8.70 -10.22 5.48
N VAL A 285 -8.57 -10.83 6.65
CA VAL A 285 -7.27 -11.04 7.32
C VAL A 285 -6.89 -12.52 7.12
N PRO A 286 -5.73 -12.81 6.51
CA PRO A 286 -5.31 -14.19 6.27
C PRO A 286 -5.23 -15.03 7.55
N PRO A 287 -5.51 -16.35 7.49
CA PRO A 287 -5.46 -17.24 8.66
C PRO A 287 -4.11 -17.21 9.38
N GLY A 288 -4.11 -17.44 10.69
CA GLY A 288 -2.91 -17.39 11.54
C GLY A 288 -2.55 -15.99 12.06
N ASN A 289 -3.37 -14.98 11.78
CA ASN A 289 -3.21 -13.60 12.24
C ASN A 289 -4.38 -13.13 13.12
N GLU A 290 -5.16 -14.05 13.69
CA GLU A 290 -6.39 -13.75 14.43
C GLU A 290 -6.13 -12.82 15.63
N GLU A 291 -5.06 -13.06 16.39
CA GLU A 291 -4.68 -12.23 17.55
C GLU A 291 -4.24 -10.80 17.16
N LYS A 292 -3.86 -10.60 15.89
CA LYS A 292 -3.38 -9.32 15.36
C LYS A 292 -4.39 -8.63 14.46
N ALA A 293 -5.56 -9.22 14.22
CA ALA A 293 -6.52 -8.75 13.23
C ALA A 293 -6.92 -7.28 13.43
N ASP A 294 -7.20 -6.86 14.65
CA ASP A 294 -7.54 -5.46 14.95
C ASP A 294 -6.37 -4.51 14.70
N ALA A 295 -5.15 -4.94 15.04
CA ALA A 295 -3.95 -4.16 14.76
C ALA A 295 -3.69 -4.01 13.25
N ILE A 296 -3.89 -5.09 12.50
CA ILE A 296 -3.79 -5.10 11.04
C ILE A 296 -4.80 -4.13 10.44
N ARG A 297 -6.09 -4.24 10.80
CA ARG A 297 -7.17 -3.35 10.30
C ARG A 297 -6.81 -1.88 10.49
N VAL A 298 -6.26 -1.53 11.65
CA VAL A 298 -5.89 -0.16 11.99
C VAL A 298 -4.66 0.34 11.23
N ARG A 299 -3.76 -0.55 10.80
CA ARG A 299 -2.58 -0.21 9.99
C ARG A 299 -2.89 -0.06 8.51
N MET A 300 -3.95 -0.72 8.03
CA MET A 300 -4.31 -0.70 6.63
C MET A 300 -4.69 0.72 6.17
N PRO A 301 -4.26 1.14 4.97
CA PRO A 301 -4.65 2.44 4.46
C PRO A 301 -6.16 2.45 4.16
N GLN A 302 -6.84 3.47 4.66
CA GLN A 302 -8.24 3.71 4.33
C GLN A 302 -8.38 4.37 2.97
N PHE A 303 -9.43 4.00 2.25
CA PHE A 303 -9.83 4.61 1.00
C PHE A 303 -11.36 4.65 0.92
N ALA A 304 -11.87 5.48 0.03
CA ALA A 304 -13.30 5.65 -0.21
C ALA A 304 -13.63 5.29 -1.66
N LEU A 305 -14.83 4.75 -1.88
CA LEU A 305 -15.37 4.52 -3.21
C LEU A 305 -15.82 5.86 -3.85
N PRO A 306 -16.00 5.90 -5.18
CA PRO A 306 -16.53 7.08 -5.85
C PRO A 306 -17.86 7.55 -5.22
N GLY A 307 -17.89 8.82 -4.80
CA GLY A 307 -19.08 9.44 -4.17
C GLY A 307 -19.13 9.35 -2.64
N GLU A 308 -18.27 8.55 -2.01
CA GLU A 308 -18.16 8.48 -0.55
C GLU A 308 -17.33 9.64 0.02
N GLU A 309 -17.57 9.97 1.29
CA GLU A 309 -16.77 10.93 2.03
C GLU A 309 -15.34 10.40 2.21
N ARG A 310 -14.35 11.27 2.07
CA ARG A 310 -12.94 10.89 2.17
C ARG A 310 -12.04 12.01 2.65
N VAL A 311 -10.91 11.61 3.22
CA VAL A 311 -9.81 12.51 3.52
C VAL A 311 -9.08 12.89 2.23
N ILE A 312 -8.99 14.20 1.96
CA ILE A 312 -8.21 14.73 0.85
C ILE A 312 -6.80 15.03 1.36
N TYR A 313 -5.88 14.09 1.13
CA TYR A 313 -4.47 14.23 1.49
C TYR A 313 -3.84 15.47 0.84
N ARG A 314 -3.04 16.20 1.63
CA ARG A 314 -2.22 17.32 1.17
C ARG A 314 -0.75 16.93 1.20
N ASP A 315 0.01 17.50 0.28
CA ASP A 315 1.46 17.38 0.27
C ASP A 315 2.01 18.25 1.40
N LEU A 316 2.42 17.61 2.49
CA LEU A 316 2.96 18.22 3.70
C LEU A 316 4.41 17.74 3.89
N PRO A 317 5.24 18.42 4.70
CA PRO A 317 6.67 18.11 4.81
C PRO A 317 7.03 16.67 5.24
N PHE A 318 6.07 15.92 5.79
CA PHE A 318 6.24 14.53 6.22
C PHE A 318 5.23 13.62 5.52
N ILE A 319 5.67 12.40 5.19
CA ILE A 319 4.77 11.30 4.86
C ILE A 319 3.93 11.01 6.12
N HIS A 320 2.62 10.93 5.94
CA HIS A 320 1.69 10.74 7.05
C HIS A 320 0.47 9.94 6.59
N ARG A 321 -0.20 9.34 7.57
CA ARG A 321 -1.41 8.53 7.41
C ARG A 321 -2.47 8.98 8.37
N ILE A 322 -3.69 9.07 7.87
CA ILE A 322 -4.86 9.34 8.67
C ILE A 322 -5.70 8.07 8.75
N HIS A 323 -6.04 7.67 9.97
CA HIS A 323 -7.03 6.63 10.21
C HIS A 323 -8.18 7.20 11.05
N GLN A 324 -9.35 7.33 10.41
CA GLN A 324 -10.59 7.78 11.03
C GLN A 324 -11.41 6.55 11.49
N PRO A 325 -11.84 6.48 12.76
CA PRO A 325 -12.82 5.48 13.18
C PRO A 325 -14.22 5.84 12.67
N GLU A 326 -15.09 4.85 12.56
CA GLU A 326 -16.50 5.04 12.12
C GLU A 326 -17.27 6.00 13.03
N ASP A 327 -16.97 6.02 14.33
CA ASP A 327 -17.66 6.80 15.35
C ASP A 327 -16.78 7.92 15.94
N ALA A 328 -16.02 8.62 15.09
CA ALA A 328 -15.09 9.67 15.51
C ALA A 328 -15.71 10.70 16.46
N ASP A 329 -15.03 11.03 17.56
CA ASP A 329 -15.50 12.00 18.55
C ASP A 329 -14.95 13.41 18.35
N GLY A 330 -14.13 13.63 17.33
CA GLY A 330 -13.46 14.89 17.00
C GLY A 330 -12.09 15.09 17.66
N SER A 331 -11.64 14.19 18.53
CA SER A 331 -10.27 14.20 19.05
C SER A 331 -9.27 13.64 18.04
N THR A 332 -8.00 14.06 18.14
CA THR A 332 -6.91 13.61 17.25
C THR A 332 -5.68 13.18 18.05
N LEU A 333 -5.08 12.05 17.66
CA LEU A 333 -3.77 11.60 18.17
C LEU A 333 -2.72 11.69 17.07
N VAL A 334 -1.70 12.54 17.26
CA VAL A 334 -0.53 12.63 16.37
C VAL A 334 0.55 11.67 16.86
N LEU A 335 1.00 10.75 16.00
CA LEU A 335 1.81 9.61 16.40
C LEU A 335 3.21 9.67 15.79
N LEU A 336 4.23 9.57 16.64
CA LEU A 336 5.64 9.60 16.25
C LEU A 336 6.31 8.26 16.60
N HIS A 337 6.64 7.47 15.59
CA HIS A 337 7.18 6.12 15.74
C HIS A 337 8.60 6.08 16.34
N GLY A 338 9.02 4.89 16.79
CA GLY A 338 10.38 4.64 17.27
C GLY A 338 11.39 4.39 16.14
N THR A 339 12.65 4.12 16.50
CA THR A 339 13.69 3.79 15.52
C THR A 339 13.30 2.57 14.68
N GLY A 340 13.53 2.64 13.37
CA GLY A 340 13.19 1.57 12.41
C GLY A 340 11.71 1.49 12.06
N GLY A 341 10.90 2.36 12.65
CA GLY A 341 9.46 2.37 12.45
C GLY A 341 8.95 3.19 11.27
N ASN A 342 7.64 3.23 11.11
CA ASN A 342 6.93 4.03 10.12
C ASN A 342 5.64 4.65 10.71
N GLU A 343 4.92 5.40 9.89
CA GLU A 343 3.72 6.14 10.28
C GLU A 343 2.55 5.28 10.80
N ASN A 344 2.52 3.97 10.53
CA ASN A 344 1.45 3.08 10.96
C ASN A 344 1.73 2.38 12.30
N ASP A 345 2.99 2.37 12.76
CA ASP A 345 3.44 1.47 13.82
C ASP A 345 2.72 1.66 15.15
N LEU A 346 2.49 2.92 15.53
CA LEU A 346 1.83 3.29 16.78
C LEU A 346 0.31 3.30 16.67
N MET A 347 -0.27 3.14 15.47
CA MET A 347 -1.73 3.23 15.31
C MET A 347 -2.48 2.17 16.14
N PRO A 348 -2.06 0.88 16.21
CA PRO A 348 -2.73 -0.10 17.07
C PRO A 348 -2.68 0.25 18.55
N PHE A 349 -1.55 0.80 19.02
CA PHE A 349 -1.42 1.28 20.40
C PHE A 349 -2.40 2.45 20.64
N ALA A 350 -2.37 3.45 19.76
CA ALA A 350 -3.20 4.64 19.88
C ALA A 350 -4.71 4.34 19.77
N ARG A 351 -5.12 3.40 18.91
CA ARG A 351 -6.52 2.96 18.81
C ARG A 351 -7.01 2.36 20.12
N LYS A 352 -6.17 1.60 20.83
CA LYS A 352 -6.54 1.06 22.16
C LYS A 352 -6.58 2.14 23.24
N VAL A 353 -5.73 3.17 23.13
CA VAL A 353 -5.69 4.29 24.08
C VAL A 353 -6.92 5.19 23.96
N ALA A 354 -7.29 5.58 22.74
CA ALA A 354 -8.46 6.41 22.45
C ALA A 354 -9.24 5.84 21.24
N PRO A 355 -10.21 4.92 21.48
CA PRO A 355 -10.91 4.19 20.42
C PRO A 355 -11.65 5.05 19.40
N ARG A 356 -12.03 6.28 19.78
CA ARG A 356 -12.83 7.20 18.95
C ARG A 356 -12.01 8.37 18.37
N ALA A 357 -10.71 8.43 18.66
CA ALA A 357 -9.86 9.48 18.11
C ALA A 357 -9.50 9.21 16.64
N THR A 358 -9.36 10.27 15.86
CA THR A 358 -8.68 10.22 14.57
C THR A 358 -7.18 10.05 14.83
N LEU A 359 -6.54 9.12 14.13
CA LEU A 359 -5.10 8.88 14.27
C LEU A 359 -4.37 9.54 13.11
N LEU A 360 -3.38 10.37 13.40
CA LEU A 360 -2.46 10.97 12.42
C LEU A 360 -1.05 10.42 12.67
N GLY A 361 -0.72 9.35 11.97
CA GLY A 361 0.62 8.76 11.99
C GLY A 361 1.58 9.53 11.10
N VAL A 362 2.83 9.72 11.54
CA VAL A 362 3.84 10.52 10.81
C VAL A 362 5.15 9.74 10.71
N ARG A 363 5.76 9.71 9.52
CA ARG A 363 7.03 9.04 9.23
C ARG A 363 8.18 10.03 9.38
N GLY A 364 9.11 9.77 10.30
CA GLY A 364 10.33 10.57 10.44
C GLY A 364 11.11 10.65 9.12
N ARG A 365 11.93 11.69 8.91
CA ARG A 365 12.58 11.95 7.60
C ARG A 365 14.04 11.52 7.51
N SER A 366 14.66 11.24 8.65
CA SER A 366 16.06 10.82 8.71
C SER A 366 16.19 9.33 8.44
N THR A 367 17.10 8.95 7.55
CA THR A 367 17.45 7.55 7.28
C THR A 367 18.92 7.29 7.59
N GLU A 368 19.21 6.36 8.50
CA GLU A 368 20.56 5.94 8.87
C GLU A 368 20.78 4.51 8.37
N GLU A 369 21.54 4.33 7.29
CA GLU A 369 21.76 3.02 6.65
C GLU A 369 20.46 2.26 6.32
N GLY A 370 19.41 2.99 5.93
CA GLY A 370 18.09 2.43 5.61
C GLY A 370 17.16 2.26 6.82
N ILE A 371 17.61 2.60 8.04
CA ILE A 371 16.78 2.58 9.24
C ILE A 371 16.12 3.95 9.41
N GLN A 372 14.78 3.96 9.45
CA GLN A 372 13.99 5.18 9.62
C GLN A 372 14.13 5.76 11.03
N ARG A 373 14.30 7.09 11.12
CA ARG A 373 14.47 7.87 12.35
C ARG A 373 13.88 9.27 12.19
N TRP A 374 13.91 10.03 13.27
CA TRP A 374 13.49 11.43 13.31
C TRP A 374 14.64 12.42 13.16
N PHE A 375 15.87 12.02 13.49
CA PHE A 375 17.08 12.82 13.36
C PHE A 375 18.33 11.92 13.41
N ARG A 376 19.44 12.44 12.89
CA ARG A 376 20.74 11.76 12.81
C ARG A 376 21.43 11.68 14.17
N ARG A 377 22.29 10.67 14.33
CA ARG A 377 23.12 10.46 15.51
C ARG A 377 24.56 10.16 15.14
N PHE A 378 25.47 10.41 16.07
CA PHE A 378 26.88 10.02 15.95
C PHE A 378 27.16 8.68 16.62
N ASP A 379 26.46 8.38 17.72
CA ASP A 379 26.51 7.09 18.41
C ASP A 379 25.18 6.80 19.15
N LEU A 380 25.17 5.87 20.10
CA LEU A 380 23.96 5.51 20.85
C LEU A 380 23.44 6.63 21.78
N LYS A 381 24.27 7.60 22.15
CA LYS A 381 23.94 8.64 23.13
C LYS A 381 24.23 10.07 22.64
N ARG A 382 24.94 10.24 21.53
CA ARG A 382 25.26 11.55 20.94
C ARG A 382 24.52 11.75 19.63
N PHE A 383 23.85 12.89 19.52
CA PHE A 383 22.93 13.21 18.43
C PHE A 383 23.38 14.45 17.64
N ASP A 384 23.00 14.54 16.37
CA ASP A 384 23.25 15.74 15.57
C ASP A 384 22.28 16.85 16.00
N GLN A 385 22.78 17.78 16.81
CA GLN A 385 22.02 18.88 17.41
C GLN A 385 21.42 19.84 16.36
N ALA A 386 22.08 20.02 15.21
CA ALA A 386 21.57 20.85 14.13
C ALA A 386 20.41 20.15 13.41
N ASP A 387 20.54 18.83 13.22
CA ASP A 387 19.51 17.99 12.61
C ASP A 387 18.24 17.93 13.46
N ILE A 388 18.37 17.80 14.80
CA ILE A 388 17.21 17.84 15.71
C ILE A 388 16.43 19.15 15.55
N ARG A 389 17.12 20.30 15.52
CA ARG A 389 16.46 21.61 15.37
C ARG A 389 15.80 21.76 13.99
N PHE A 390 16.48 21.30 12.94
CA PHE A 390 15.95 21.32 11.58
C PHE A 390 14.68 20.47 11.43
N GLU A 391 14.69 19.25 11.99
CA GLU A 391 13.53 18.36 11.94
C GLU A 391 12.40 18.83 12.85
N ALA A 392 12.70 19.49 13.98
CA ALA A 392 11.71 20.15 14.83
C ALA A 392 11.01 21.33 14.10
N GLU A 393 11.76 22.17 13.40
CA GLU A 393 11.21 23.27 12.59
C GLU A 393 10.31 22.73 11.47
N ALA A 394 10.76 21.69 10.77
CA ALA A 394 9.93 21.05 9.76
C ALA A 394 8.67 20.42 10.35
N PHE A 395 8.76 19.82 11.54
CA PHE A 395 7.62 19.25 12.23
C PHE A 395 6.63 20.33 12.68
N GLN A 396 7.09 21.53 13.05
CA GLN A 396 6.23 22.68 13.28
C GLN A 396 5.38 22.98 12.02
N ALA A 397 6.04 23.13 10.87
CA ALA A 397 5.36 23.42 9.60
C ALA A 397 4.37 22.31 9.22
N PHE A 398 4.69 21.05 9.52
CA PHE A 398 3.77 19.93 9.35
C PHE A 398 2.53 20.05 10.24
N VAL A 399 2.70 20.31 11.55
CA VAL A 399 1.57 20.42 12.49
C VAL A 399 0.63 21.56 12.08
N GLU A 400 1.19 22.74 11.77
CA GLU A 400 0.40 23.89 11.31
C GLU A 400 -0.35 23.58 10.02
N GLY A 401 0.33 22.95 9.05
CA GLY A 401 -0.25 22.52 7.79
C GLY A 401 -1.35 21.47 7.97
N ALA A 402 -1.14 20.47 8.81
CA ALA A 402 -2.09 19.40 9.08
C ALA A 402 -3.35 19.93 9.78
N VAL A 403 -3.20 20.83 10.75
CA VAL A 403 -4.32 21.49 11.44
C VAL A 403 -5.21 22.22 10.44
N ALA A 404 -4.62 23.04 9.58
CA ALA A 404 -5.38 23.77 8.56
C ALA A 404 -5.97 22.84 7.48
N ALA A 405 -5.22 21.84 7.02
CA ALA A 405 -5.60 20.97 5.92
C ALA A 405 -6.72 19.98 6.30
N TYR A 406 -6.72 19.49 7.53
CA TYR A 406 -7.57 18.39 7.98
C TYR A 406 -8.61 18.80 9.03
N GLY A 407 -8.67 20.08 9.37
CA GLY A 407 -9.65 20.59 10.34
C GLY A 407 -9.44 20.03 11.76
N ILE A 408 -8.19 19.75 12.13
CA ILE A 408 -7.84 19.22 13.45
C ILE A 408 -8.03 20.33 14.49
N ASP A 409 -8.75 20.05 15.56
CA ASP A 409 -8.88 20.96 16.71
C ASP A 409 -7.64 20.83 17.62
N PRO A 410 -6.76 21.86 17.71
CA PRO A 410 -5.58 21.80 18.56
C PRO A 410 -5.92 21.65 20.06
N GLY A 411 -7.12 22.08 20.49
CA GLY A 411 -7.60 21.91 21.86
C GLY A 411 -8.00 20.47 22.21
N ARG A 412 -8.24 19.63 21.20
CA ARG A 412 -8.62 18.22 21.32
C ARG A 412 -7.59 17.29 20.68
N THR A 413 -6.34 17.74 20.64
CA THR A 413 -5.23 17.01 20.04
C THR A 413 -4.22 16.61 21.11
N ALA A 414 -3.77 15.36 21.06
CA ALA A 414 -2.64 14.88 21.84
C ALA A 414 -1.58 14.27 20.94
N PHE A 415 -0.33 14.33 21.38
CA PHE A 415 0.83 13.80 20.68
C PHE A 415 1.37 12.60 21.43
N ILE A 416 1.67 11.50 20.74
CA ILE A 416 2.25 10.29 21.32
C ILE A 416 3.53 9.97 20.57
N GLY A 417 4.66 10.06 21.26
CA GLY A 417 5.95 9.63 20.74
C GLY A 417 6.44 8.36 21.42
N ASN A 418 7.10 7.48 20.65
CA ASN A 418 7.80 6.31 21.19
C ASN A 418 9.29 6.36 20.91
N SER A 419 10.12 6.11 21.94
CA SER A 419 11.58 6.04 21.83
C SER A 419 12.13 7.26 21.09
N ASN A 420 12.78 7.10 19.93
CA ASN A 420 13.28 8.21 19.12
C ASN A 420 12.21 9.26 18.72
N GLY A 421 10.95 8.84 18.50
CA GLY A 421 9.84 9.76 18.27
C GLY A 421 9.42 10.52 19.53
N ALA A 422 9.53 9.91 20.71
CA ALA A 422 9.35 10.61 21.98
C ALA A 422 10.46 11.64 22.21
N ASN A 423 11.70 11.32 21.82
CA ASN A 423 12.83 12.24 21.93
C ASN A 423 12.65 13.47 21.04
N LEU A 424 12.24 13.28 19.76
CA LEU A 424 11.93 14.42 18.90
C LEU A 424 10.75 15.21 19.49
N LEU A 425 9.68 14.55 19.92
CA LEU A 425 8.52 15.24 20.49
C LEU A 425 8.91 16.09 21.70
N ALA A 426 9.71 15.57 22.63
CA ALA A 426 10.21 16.31 23.77
C ALA A 426 11.10 17.51 23.37
N ALA A 427 12.04 17.30 22.44
CA ALA A 427 12.87 18.39 21.94
C ALA A 427 12.04 19.46 21.22
N PHE A 428 11.09 19.03 20.40
CA PHE A 428 10.16 19.88 19.66
C PHE A 428 9.34 20.78 20.59
N MET A 429 8.76 20.19 21.64
CA MET A 429 8.01 20.96 22.64
C MET A 429 8.84 22.09 23.24
N ARG A 430 10.12 21.85 23.53
CA ARG A 430 11.02 22.81 24.16
C ARG A 430 11.57 23.85 23.18
N LEU A 431 11.75 23.48 21.91
CA LEU A 431 12.22 24.38 20.84
C LEU A 431 11.08 25.24 20.26
N HIS A 432 9.85 24.72 20.28
CA HIS A 432 8.64 25.36 19.73
C HIS A 432 7.51 25.29 20.78
N PRO A 433 7.60 26.08 21.87
CA PRO A 433 6.62 26.06 22.95
C PRO A 433 5.20 26.42 22.48
N HIS A 434 4.19 26.01 23.25
CA HIS A 434 2.76 26.24 23.02
C HIS A 434 2.12 25.55 21.80
N VAL A 435 2.89 24.84 20.97
CA VAL A 435 2.34 24.04 19.86
C VAL A 435 1.68 22.75 20.35
N VAL A 436 2.29 22.09 21.35
CA VAL A 436 1.82 20.82 21.92
C VAL A 436 1.37 21.02 23.36
N ARG A 437 0.06 20.89 23.60
CA ARG A 437 -0.53 21.03 24.93
C ARG A 437 -0.68 19.71 25.68
N THR A 438 -0.81 18.59 24.97
CA THR A 438 -0.97 17.26 25.57
C THR A 438 -0.02 16.28 24.90
N ALA A 439 0.91 15.70 25.66
CA ALA A 439 1.89 14.76 25.13
C ALA A 439 2.06 13.50 26.00
N ILE A 440 2.24 12.35 25.34
CA ILE A 440 2.65 11.09 25.95
C ILE A 440 4.00 10.70 25.36
N LEU A 441 5.00 10.59 26.24
CA LEU A 441 6.38 10.25 25.90
C LEU A 441 6.66 8.82 26.37
N LEU A 442 6.59 7.86 25.45
CA LEU A 442 6.89 6.45 25.72
C LEU A 442 8.38 6.22 25.56
N ARG A 443 9.07 5.79 26.63
CA ARG A 443 10.50 5.46 26.61
C ARG A 443 11.38 6.59 26.07
N GLY A 444 11.00 7.83 26.35
CA GLY A 444 11.69 9.05 25.93
C GLY A 444 12.94 9.36 26.76
N GLN A 445 13.87 10.08 26.14
CA GLN A 445 15.16 10.48 26.68
C GLN A 445 15.47 11.92 26.32
N GLU A 446 16.30 12.58 27.11
CA GLU A 446 16.80 13.92 26.79
C GLU A 446 17.85 13.83 25.68
N VAL A 447 17.71 14.68 24.65
CA VAL A 447 18.57 14.66 23.46
C VAL A 447 19.15 16.00 23.08
N LEU A 448 18.69 17.10 23.69
CA LEU A 448 19.30 18.41 23.53
C LEU A 448 20.46 18.54 24.51
N GLU A 449 21.63 18.88 23.97
CA GLU A 449 22.84 19.10 24.79
C GLU A 449 22.78 20.41 25.58
N GLU A 450 21.97 21.36 25.13
CA GLU A 450 21.80 22.69 25.71
C GLU A 450 20.32 22.97 25.99
N GLN A 451 20.03 23.70 27.07
CA GLN A 451 18.68 24.16 27.36
C GLN A 451 18.27 25.26 26.35
N PRO A 452 17.14 25.12 25.64
CA PRO A 452 16.68 26.15 24.72
C PRO A 452 16.39 27.47 25.44
N GLU A 453 16.83 28.59 24.86
CA GLU A 453 16.46 29.91 25.36
C GLU A 453 14.94 30.12 25.17
N GLY A 454 14.24 30.42 26.27
CA GLY A 454 12.80 30.71 26.23
C GLY A 454 11.89 29.49 26.18
N ALA A 455 12.37 28.30 26.56
CA ALA A 455 11.50 27.15 26.77
C ALA A 455 10.42 27.48 27.83
N ASP A 456 9.15 27.38 27.44
CA ASP A 456 7.99 27.59 28.30
C ASP A 456 6.93 26.53 27.99
N LEU A 457 6.82 25.54 28.88
CA LEU A 457 5.86 24.45 28.80
C LEU A 457 4.72 24.61 29.82
N SER A 458 4.49 25.84 30.32
CA SER A 458 3.49 26.10 31.36
C SER A 458 2.04 25.75 30.95
N ASP A 459 1.75 25.67 29.65
CA ASP A 459 0.46 25.24 29.10
C ASP A 459 0.44 23.76 28.67
N ALA A 460 1.52 23.01 28.87
CA ALA A 460 1.64 21.62 28.47
C ALA A 460 1.41 20.62 29.62
N SER A 461 0.55 19.63 29.39
CA SER A 461 0.41 18.40 30.16
C SER A 461 1.21 17.27 29.52
N VAL A 462 2.12 16.65 30.27
CA VAL A 462 2.98 15.58 29.75
C VAL A 462 2.89 14.34 30.63
N LEU A 463 2.74 13.17 29.99
CA LEU A 463 2.93 11.87 30.61
C LEU A 463 4.25 11.26 30.11
N LEU A 464 5.23 11.10 31.00
CA LEU A 464 6.47 10.37 30.71
C LEU A 464 6.36 8.94 31.24
N MET A 465 6.45 7.96 30.34
CA MET A 465 6.39 6.53 30.67
C MET A 465 7.74 5.84 30.52
N LYS A 466 8.31 5.39 31.64
CA LYS A 466 9.63 4.76 31.76
C LYS A 466 9.50 3.24 31.91
N GLY A 467 10.45 2.50 31.34
CA GLY A 467 10.60 1.07 31.64
C GLY A 467 11.53 0.88 32.85
N ALA A 468 11.12 0.07 33.83
CA ALA A 468 11.92 -0.21 35.03
C ALA A 468 13.29 -0.83 34.72
N SER A 469 13.40 -1.57 33.61
CA SER A 469 14.63 -2.18 33.13
C SER A 469 15.06 -1.67 31.77
N ASP A 470 14.65 -0.45 31.39
CA ASP A 470 15.07 0.17 30.14
C ASP A 470 16.57 0.55 30.21
N PRO A 471 17.40 0.14 29.23
CA PRO A 471 18.83 0.49 29.21
C PRO A 471 19.12 1.99 29.18
N PHE A 472 18.12 2.84 28.92
CA PHE A 472 18.25 4.30 28.86
C PHE A 472 17.55 5.03 30.01
N GLY A 473 17.35 4.36 31.15
CA GLY A 473 16.64 4.92 32.30
C GLY A 473 17.27 6.20 32.88
N ASP A 474 18.59 6.35 32.81
CA ASP A 474 19.31 7.54 33.30
C ASP A 474 18.95 8.78 32.48
N GLU A 475 18.97 8.67 31.15
CA GLU A 475 18.61 9.75 30.24
C GLU A 475 17.12 10.15 30.36
N ALA A 476 16.24 9.18 30.66
CA ALA A 476 14.84 9.47 30.97
C ALA A 476 14.68 10.26 32.28
N GLY A 477 15.57 10.07 33.26
CA GLY A 477 15.61 10.87 34.49
C GLY A 477 16.04 12.32 34.24
N THR A 478 17.00 12.53 33.34
CA THR A 478 17.37 13.88 32.87
C THR A 478 16.21 14.57 32.17
N LEU A 479 15.51 13.86 31.28
CA LEU A 479 14.32 14.38 30.60
C LEU A 479 13.23 14.80 31.58
N GLU A 480 12.95 13.96 32.59
CA GLU A 480 11.99 14.29 33.64
C GLU A 480 12.35 15.62 34.33
N LYS A 481 13.63 15.82 34.65
CA LYS A 481 14.09 17.04 35.33
C LYS A 481 13.88 18.27 34.45
N VAL A 482 14.33 18.25 33.21
CA VAL A 482 14.26 19.44 32.34
C VAL A 482 12.81 19.79 31.96
N LEU A 483 11.93 18.82 31.76
CA LEU A 483 10.51 19.09 31.50
C LEU A 483 9.82 19.79 32.68
N ARG A 484 10.21 19.45 33.92
CA ARG A 484 9.73 20.17 35.12
C ARG A 484 10.32 21.58 35.22
N GLU A 485 11.60 21.74 34.90
CA GLU A 485 12.28 23.05 34.91
C GLU A 485 11.68 24.00 33.88
N ASP A 486 11.30 23.49 32.70
CA ASP A 486 10.63 24.25 31.64
C ASP A 486 9.12 24.47 31.92
N GLY A 487 8.59 23.97 33.05
CA GLY A 487 7.25 24.33 33.56
C GLY A 487 6.10 23.38 33.21
N ALA A 488 6.37 22.21 32.60
CA ALA A 488 5.32 21.26 32.21
C ALA A 488 4.56 20.65 33.41
N ALA A 489 3.24 20.47 33.25
CA ALA A 489 2.44 19.65 34.15
C ALA A 489 2.75 18.16 33.92
N LEU A 490 3.83 17.69 34.54
CA LEU A 490 4.41 16.37 34.29
C LEU A 490 3.87 15.28 35.24
N ALA A 491 3.26 14.25 34.65
CA ALA A 491 3.01 12.96 35.26
C ALA A 491 4.10 11.96 34.82
N VAL A 492 4.59 11.15 35.75
CA VAL A 492 5.62 10.15 35.47
C VAL A 492 5.15 8.79 35.94
N SER A 493 5.24 7.79 35.07
CA SER A 493 4.94 6.41 35.40
C SER A 493 6.10 5.50 35.02
N THR A 494 6.33 4.47 35.82
CA THR A 494 7.33 3.44 35.55
C THR A 494 6.63 2.10 35.47
N VAL A 495 6.74 1.41 34.35
CA VAL A 495 6.15 0.09 34.12
C VAL A 495 7.19 -1.02 34.26
N ALA A 496 6.74 -2.24 34.61
CA ALA A 496 7.61 -3.41 34.79
C ALA A 496 8.05 -4.02 33.44
N ALA A 497 8.69 -3.20 32.59
CA ALA A 497 9.18 -3.59 31.27
C ALA A 497 10.58 -2.98 30.99
N GLY A 498 11.21 -3.48 29.92
CA GLY A 498 12.36 -2.83 29.30
C GLY A 498 11.93 -1.75 28.30
N HIS A 499 12.59 -1.74 27.14
CA HIS A 499 12.30 -0.75 26.09
C HIS A 499 11.02 -1.02 25.29
N ALA A 500 10.50 -2.26 25.32
CA ALA A 500 9.26 -2.62 24.63
C ALA A 500 8.02 -2.04 25.35
N LEU A 501 6.96 -1.81 24.58
CA LEU A 501 5.64 -1.44 25.10
C LEU A 501 4.88 -2.69 25.56
N ILE A 502 4.08 -2.54 26.61
CA ILE A 502 3.21 -3.57 27.18
C ILE A 502 1.78 -3.05 27.37
N ASP A 503 0.82 -3.94 27.63
CA ASP A 503 -0.59 -3.56 27.82
C ASP A 503 -0.80 -2.56 28.99
N GLU A 504 0.08 -2.57 29.98
CA GLU A 504 0.03 -1.59 31.06
C GLU A 504 0.29 -0.15 30.56
N ASP A 505 1.14 0.04 29.55
CA ASP A 505 1.36 1.36 28.94
C ASP A 505 0.05 1.90 28.32
N ILE A 506 -0.75 1.02 27.70
CA ILE A 506 -2.05 1.38 27.09
C ILE A 506 -3.03 1.83 28.17
N ARG A 507 -3.15 1.05 29.26
CA ARG A 507 -4.07 1.36 30.36
C ARG A 507 -3.75 2.72 30.97
N ILE A 508 -2.47 2.97 31.29
CA ILE A 508 -2.01 4.22 31.90
C ILE A 508 -2.22 5.39 30.95
N ALA A 509 -1.87 5.24 29.67
CA ALA A 509 -2.09 6.26 28.66
C ALA A 509 -3.58 6.61 28.51
N SER A 510 -4.46 5.60 28.43
CA SER A 510 -5.91 5.80 28.27
C SER A 510 -6.52 6.49 29.48
N ASP A 511 -6.18 6.04 30.69
CA ASP A 511 -6.69 6.64 31.93
C ASP A 511 -6.22 8.10 32.09
N TRP A 512 -4.97 8.40 31.73
CA TRP A 512 -4.44 9.76 31.81
C TRP A 512 -5.04 10.71 30.77
N LEU A 513 -5.40 10.19 29.60
CA LEU A 513 -5.87 10.98 28.46
C LEU A 513 -7.38 11.31 28.51
N ARG A 514 -8.18 10.49 29.21
CA ARG A 514 -9.66 10.55 29.23
C ARG A 514 -10.26 11.93 29.47
N ASP A 515 -9.61 12.77 30.28
CA ASP A 515 -10.12 14.10 30.66
C ASP A 515 -9.36 15.25 29.98
N LYS A 516 -8.56 14.97 28.94
CA LYS A 516 -7.65 15.94 28.31
C LYS A 516 -7.96 16.31 26.85
N ILE A 517 -8.71 15.48 26.10
CA ILE A 517 -9.02 15.71 24.68
C ILE A 517 -10.44 15.27 24.29
#